data_AF-A0A6J8B9B2-F1
#
_entry.id   AF-A0A6J8B9B2-F1
#
_cell.length_a   1.000
_cell.length_b   1.000
_cell.length_c   1.000
_cell.angle_alpha   90.00
_cell.angle_beta   90.00
_cell.angle_gamma   90.00
#
_symmetry.space_group_name_H-M   'P 1'
#
loop_
_entity.id
_entity.type
_entity.pdbx_description
1 polymer ?
#
loop_
_entity_poly.entity_id
_entity_poly.type
_entity_poly.pdbx_seq_one_letter_code
_entity_poly.pdbx_strand_id
1 'polypeptide(L)'
;MTYQTLLSDIEIKSIFYSLRSEFKVINNNNVSILLEVPQKNLAKRFWTIVDDHCIETIIILVRENEKVTEFYPTIDDVFRMNNFEIYLDSAERKNKHIKLLTFNLYNKTTQSMRQIKMFKTNVLESPPVKGICHILDKASEMRGAPVLIINSKMADLSVCGVLTVCLNVIYAIQSDDYELCYKVIKHYLEDVHTVTYDFIE
;
A
#
# COMPACT_ATOMS: atom_id res chain seq x y z
N MET A 1 -16.69 24.50 -3.61
CA MET A 1 -16.30 23.84 -2.35
C MET A 1 -14.87 24.26 -2.04
N THR A 2 -14.66 24.91 -0.90
CA THR A 2 -13.38 25.49 -0.48
C THR A 2 -12.60 24.50 0.40
N TYR A 3 -11.29 24.38 0.17
CA TYR A 3 -10.34 23.47 0.84
C TYR A 3 -10.25 23.62 2.38
N GLN A 4 -10.93 24.60 2.98
CA GLN A 4 -11.00 24.74 4.43
C GLN A 4 -11.73 23.59 5.12
N THR A 5 -12.60 22.87 4.42
CA THR A 5 -13.23 21.64 4.96
C THR A 5 -12.24 20.46 5.02
N LEU A 6 -11.15 20.49 4.26
CA LEU A 6 -10.11 19.45 4.28
C LEU A 6 -9.13 19.61 5.46
N LEU A 7 -8.99 20.81 6.03
CA LEU A 7 -8.02 21.11 7.09
C LEU A 7 -8.57 20.95 8.51
N SER A 8 -9.90 21.01 8.69
CA SER A 8 -10.54 20.67 9.98
C SER A 8 -10.64 19.17 10.22
N ASP A 9 -10.50 18.36 9.17
CA ASP A 9 -10.51 16.89 9.24
C ASP A 9 -9.10 16.28 9.33
N ILE A 10 -8.04 17.12 9.29
CA ILE A 10 -6.69 16.75 9.77
C ILE A 10 -6.58 17.16 11.25
N GLU A 11 -7.57 16.80 12.06
CA GLU A 11 -7.14 16.17 13.30
C GLU A 11 -6.39 14.91 12.85
N ILE A 12 -5.14 14.77 13.25
CA ILE A 12 -4.51 13.44 13.33
C ILE A 12 -5.26 12.68 14.45
N LYS A 13 -6.50 12.34 14.16
CA LYS A 13 -7.37 11.44 14.90
C LYS A 13 -8.06 10.58 13.87
N SER A 14 -8.09 9.30 14.18
CA SER A 14 -8.46 8.18 13.31
C SER A 14 -7.31 7.79 12.37
N ILE A 15 -7.04 6.52 12.10
CA ILE A 15 -8.03 5.53 11.69
C ILE A 15 -7.66 4.14 12.23
N PHE A 16 -8.25 3.76 13.36
CA PHE A 16 -8.59 2.36 13.62
C PHE A 16 -10.10 2.22 13.38
N TYR A 17 -10.46 1.71 12.21
CA TYR A 17 -11.77 1.09 12.03
C TYR A 17 -11.59 -0.36 11.61
N SER A 18 -12.14 -1.23 12.45
CA SER A 18 -12.35 -2.65 12.22
C SER A 18 -13.32 -2.84 11.05
N LEU A 19 -12.80 -3.28 9.90
CA LEU A 19 -13.61 -4.02 8.94
C LEU A 19 -13.82 -5.40 9.54
N ARG A 20 -14.88 -5.55 10.33
CA ARG A 20 -15.42 -6.78 10.95
C ARG A 20 -15.13 -8.02 10.09
N SER A 21 -13.96 -8.62 10.24
CA SER A 21 -13.70 -9.81 11.07
C SER A 21 -12.43 -10.56 10.67
N GLU A 22 -11.69 -10.17 9.62
CA GLU A 22 -10.57 -11.03 9.13
C GLU A 22 -9.33 -10.29 8.60
N PHE A 23 -9.37 -8.95 8.47
CA PHE A 23 -8.20 -8.13 8.10
C PHE A 23 -7.97 -7.03 9.13
N LYS A 24 -6.73 -6.83 9.56
CA LYS A 24 -6.34 -5.66 10.35
C LYS A 24 -5.91 -4.54 9.39
N VAL A 25 -6.79 -3.55 9.21
CA VAL A 25 -6.43 -2.29 8.54
C VAL A 25 -5.70 -1.41 9.55
N ILE A 26 -4.48 -1.01 9.24
CA ILE A 26 -3.59 -0.32 10.18
C ILE A 26 -3.55 1.19 9.93
N ASN A 27 -3.79 1.64 8.69
CA ASN A 27 -3.87 3.04 8.29
C ASN A 27 -4.70 3.19 7.00
N ASN A 28 -5.48 4.26 6.86
CA ASN A 28 -6.28 4.58 5.67
C ASN A 28 -6.28 6.10 5.39
N ASN A 29 -5.14 6.66 5.01
CA ASN A 29 -5.15 8.00 4.42
C ASN A 29 -5.51 7.88 2.93
N ASN A 30 -6.06 8.93 2.32
CA ASN A 30 -6.45 8.90 0.89
C ASN A 30 -5.30 8.54 -0.07
N VAL A 31 -4.05 8.51 0.41
CA VAL A 31 -2.85 8.18 -0.35
C VAL A 31 -2.48 6.70 -0.24
N SER A 32 -2.72 6.06 0.90
CA SER A 32 -2.28 4.68 1.15
C SER A 32 -3.12 3.92 2.17
N ILE A 33 -3.26 2.62 1.93
CA ILE A 33 -3.95 1.67 2.82
C ILE A 33 -2.92 0.63 3.28
N LEU A 34 -2.86 0.35 4.58
CA LEU A 34 -1.96 -0.66 5.14
C LEU A 34 -2.74 -1.90 5.61
N LEU A 35 -2.40 -3.06 5.06
CA LEU A 35 -2.97 -4.37 5.41
C LEU A 35 -1.89 -5.38 5.84
N GLU A 36 -2.31 -6.39 6.60
CA GLU A 36 -1.55 -7.62 6.76
C GLU A 36 -1.70 -8.53 5.53
N VAL A 37 -0.72 -9.42 5.32
CA VAL A 37 -0.79 -10.44 4.27
C VAL A 37 -2.08 -11.27 4.41
N PRO A 38 -2.92 -11.34 3.36
CA PRO A 38 -4.14 -12.14 3.38
C PRO A 38 -3.82 -13.64 3.51
N GLN A 39 -4.63 -14.33 4.31
CA GLN A 39 -4.72 -15.78 4.25
C GLN A 39 -5.37 -16.22 2.92
N LYS A 40 -5.06 -17.42 2.43
CA LYS A 40 -5.55 -17.92 1.13
C LYS A 40 -7.09 -17.92 1.02
N ASN A 41 -7.78 -18.29 2.09
CA ASN A 41 -9.25 -18.25 2.16
C ASN A 41 -9.83 -16.82 2.09
N LEU A 42 -9.01 -15.80 2.36
CA LEU A 42 -9.40 -14.38 2.34
C LEU A 42 -9.04 -13.67 1.04
N ALA A 43 -8.45 -14.38 0.07
CA ALA A 43 -8.04 -13.80 -1.22
C ALA A 43 -9.19 -13.06 -1.93
N LYS A 44 -10.41 -13.61 -1.90
CA LYS A 44 -11.59 -12.95 -2.47
C LYS A 44 -11.84 -11.58 -1.84
N ARG A 45 -11.89 -11.53 -0.51
CA ARG A 45 -12.14 -10.31 0.24
C ARG A 45 -11.03 -9.27 0.03
N PHE A 46 -9.77 -9.72 -0.06
CA PHE A 46 -8.65 -8.86 -0.41
C PHE A 46 -8.88 -8.14 -1.76
N TRP A 47 -9.26 -8.88 -2.79
CA TRP A 47 -9.49 -8.30 -4.11
C TRP A 47 -10.75 -7.41 -4.19
N THR A 48 -11.74 -7.64 -3.33
CA THR A 48 -12.86 -6.70 -3.16
C THR A 48 -12.39 -5.36 -2.62
N ILE A 49 -11.47 -5.33 -1.65
CA ILE A 49 -10.88 -4.08 -1.14
C ILE A 49 -10.10 -3.36 -2.25
N VAL A 50 -9.33 -4.10 -3.05
CA VAL A 50 -8.62 -3.54 -4.21
C VAL A 50 -9.59 -2.87 -5.18
N ASP A 51 -10.74 -3.50 -5.46
CA ASP A 51 -11.74 -2.95 -6.36
C ASP A 51 -12.45 -1.73 -5.77
N ASP A 52 -12.99 -1.85 -4.56
CA ASP A 52 -13.80 -0.84 -3.85
C ASP A 52 -13.01 0.47 -3.62
N HIS A 53 -11.71 0.38 -3.35
CA HIS A 53 -10.85 1.54 -3.10
C HIS A 53 -10.10 2.02 -4.34
N CYS A 54 -10.44 1.48 -5.50
CA CYS A 54 -9.80 1.78 -6.76
C CYS A 54 -8.27 1.68 -6.76
N ILE A 55 -7.74 0.68 -6.07
CA ILE A 55 -6.29 0.50 -5.94
C ILE A 55 -5.71 0.10 -7.28
N GLU A 56 -4.66 0.80 -7.73
CA GLU A 56 -3.89 0.45 -8.93
C GLU A 56 -2.51 -0.10 -8.60
N THR A 57 -2.01 0.17 -7.40
CA THR A 57 -0.73 -0.37 -6.95
C THR A 57 -0.79 -1.02 -5.59
N ILE A 58 -0.15 -2.17 -5.54
CA ILE A 58 0.03 -2.99 -4.36
C ILE A 58 1.53 -3.14 -4.10
N ILE A 59 1.98 -2.92 -2.87
CA ILE A 59 3.36 -3.11 -2.45
C ILE A 59 3.35 -4.19 -1.37
N ILE A 60 3.99 -5.32 -1.63
CA ILE A 60 4.15 -6.40 -0.66
C ILE A 60 5.57 -6.36 -0.11
N LEU A 61 5.67 -6.03 1.17
CA LEU A 61 6.89 -6.07 1.95
C LEU A 61 6.98 -7.45 2.63
N VAL A 62 8.00 -8.23 2.27
CA VAL A 62 8.24 -9.56 2.83
C VAL A 62 9.69 -9.63 3.29
N ARG A 63 9.97 -10.24 4.45
CA ARG A 63 11.36 -10.46 4.88
C ARG A 63 12.06 -11.49 4.00
N GLU A 64 13.38 -11.34 3.85
CA GLU A 64 14.17 -12.41 3.22
C GLU A 64 13.95 -13.73 3.96
N ASN A 65 13.65 -14.80 3.20
CA ASN A 65 13.32 -16.14 3.69
C ASN A 65 11.90 -16.34 4.26
N GLU A 66 11.07 -15.31 4.32
CA GLU A 66 9.68 -15.49 4.72
C GLU A 66 8.82 -16.00 3.55
N LYS A 67 8.10 -17.10 3.79
CA LYS A 67 7.14 -17.65 2.82
C LYS A 67 5.79 -16.97 3.02
N VAL A 68 5.41 -16.13 2.07
CA VAL A 68 4.06 -15.57 1.98
C VAL A 68 3.19 -16.49 1.14
N THR A 69 2.02 -16.85 1.68
CA THR A 69 1.01 -17.61 0.94
C THR A 69 0.57 -16.82 -0.28
N GLU A 70 0.47 -17.49 -1.43
CA GLU A 70 -0.03 -16.85 -2.65
C GLU A 70 -1.56 -16.74 -2.58
N PHE A 71 -2.07 -15.53 -2.73
CA PHE A 71 -3.48 -15.14 -2.66
C PHE A 71 -3.96 -14.48 -3.97
N TYR A 72 -3.15 -14.61 -5.03
CA TYR A 72 -3.35 -14.03 -6.35
C TYR A 72 -3.23 -15.15 -7.41
N PRO A 73 -3.85 -14.99 -8.59
CA PRO A 73 -3.78 -16.00 -9.65
C PRO A 73 -2.36 -16.16 -10.20
N THR A 74 -2.06 -17.35 -10.69
CA THR A 74 -0.86 -17.64 -11.51
C THR A 74 -1.16 -17.41 -13.00
N ILE A 75 -0.17 -17.62 -13.88
CA ILE A 75 -0.32 -17.39 -15.33
C ILE A 75 -1.45 -18.25 -15.94
N ASP A 76 -1.60 -19.47 -15.45
CA ASP A 76 -2.56 -20.44 -15.97
C ASP A 76 -3.88 -20.45 -15.18
N ASP A 77 -4.07 -19.52 -14.24
CA ASP A 77 -5.22 -19.47 -13.34
C ASP A 77 -5.99 -18.15 -13.48
N VAL A 78 -7.29 -18.21 -13.20
CA VAL A 78 -8.18 -17.06 -13.20
C VAL A 78 -8.92 -17.01 -11.88
N PHE A 79 -8.73 -15.91 -11.15
CA PHE A 79 -9.45 -15.69 -9.92
C PHE A 79 -10.84 -15.11 -10.22
N ARG A 80 -11.87 -15.95 -10.17
CA ARG A 80 -13.26 -15.56 -10.50
C ARG A 80 -14.08 -15.23 -9.26
N MET A 81 -14.70 -14.05 -9.30
CA MET A 81 -15.69 -13.59 -8.32
C MET A 81 -16.98 -13.21 -9.04
N ASN A 82 -18.04 -12.94 -8.26
CA ASN A 82 -19.36 -12.62 -8.83
C ASN A 82 -19.30 -11.37 -9.71
N ASN A 83 -18.54 -10.36 -9.28
CA ASN A 83 -18.54 -9.03 -9.90
C ASN A 83 -17.27 -8.74 -10.71
N PHE A 84 -16.19 -9.49 -10.52
CA PHE A 84 -14.95 -9.30 -11.28
C PHE A 84 -14.16 -10.59 -11.48
N GLU A 85 -13.27 -10.58 -12.46
CA GLU A 85 -12.27 -11.62 -12.70
C GLU A 85 -10.88 -10.98 -12.70
N ILE A 86 -9.89 -11.73 -12.21
CA ILE A 86 -8.50 -11.28 -12.15
C ILE A 86 -7.63 -12.30 -12.86
N TYR A 87 -6.75 -11.77 -13.70
CA TYR A 87 -5.79 -12.53 -14.51
C TYR A 87 -4.40 -11.98 -14.26
N LEU A 88 -3.40 -12.86 -14.16
CA LEU A 88 -2.00 -12.43 -14.19
C LEU A 88 -1.59 -12.18 -15.64
N ASP A 89 -1.27 -10.93 -15.96
CA ASP A 89 -0.86 -10.49 -17.30
C ASP A 89 0.64 -10.74 -17.52
N SER A 90 1.47 -10.30 -16.57
CA SER A 90 2.92 -10.46 -16.66
C SER A 90 3.57 -10.59 -15.28
N ALA A 91 4.71 -11.28 -15.24
CA ALA A 91 5.54 -11.42 -14.06
C ALA A 91 7.00 -11.17 -14.42
N GLU A 92 7.55 -10.06 -13.93
CA GLU A 92 8.88 -9.58 -14.29
C GLU A 92 9.77 -9.43 -13.05
N ARG A 93 11.05 -9.80 -13.17
CA ARG A 93 12.04 -9.50 -12.15
C ARG A 93 12.74 -8.18 -12.50
N LYS A 94 12.38 -7.09 -11.83
CA LYS A 94 12.99 -5.76 -12.07
C LYS A 94 14.44 -5.70 -11.61
N ASN A 95 14.73 -6.31 -10.47
CA ASN A 95 16.09 -6.49 -9.97
C ASN A 95 16.15 -7.67 -9.00
N LYS A 96 17.30 -7.89 -8.34
CA LYS A 96 17.44 -9.00 -7.39
C LYS A 96 16.44 -8.99 -6.22
N HIS A 97 15.90 -7.81 -5.88
CA HIS A 97 15.07 -7.56 -4.70
C HIS A 97 13.60 -7.27 -5.01
N ILE A 98 13.24 -7.02 -6.27
CA ILE A 98 11.90 -6.59 -6.67
C ILE A 98 11.38 -7.46 -7.82
N LYS A 99 10.20 -8.05 -7.60
CA LYS A 99 9.38 -8.69 -8.61
C LYS A 99 8.14 -7.82 -8.86
N LEU A 100 7.89 -7.49 -10.12
CA LEU A 100 6.65 -6.84 -10.55
C LEU A 100 5.71 -7.91 -11.09
N LEU A 101 4.48 -7.93 -10.58
CA LEU A 101 3.37 -8.69 -11.15
C LEU A 101 2.35 -7.69 -11.66
N THR A 102 1.87 -7.90 -12.88
CA THR A 102 0.83 -7.07 -13.49
C THR A 102 -0.41 -7.91 -13.61
N PHE A 103 -1.53 -7.43 -13.08
CA PHE A 103 -2.82 -8.10 -13.15
C PHE A 103 -3.82 -7.27 -13.95
N ASN A 104 -4.71 -7.95 -14.67
CA ASN A 104 -5.89 -7.32 -15.23
C ASN A 104 -7.08 -7.67 -14.36
N LEU A 105 -7.75 -6.66 -13.80
CA LEU A 105 -9.00 -6.78 -13.07
C LEU A 105 -10.13 -6.37 -14.02
N TYR A 106 -10.96 -7.34 -14.42
CA TYR A 106 -12.13 -7.11 -15.26
C TYR A 106 -13.39 -7.08 -14.39
N ASN A 107 -14.03 -5.91 -14.30
CA ASN A 107 -15.31 -5.75 -13.60
C ASN A 107 -16.44 -6.11 -14.56
N LYS A 108 -17.19 -7.18 -14.23
CA LYS A 108 -18.29 -7.72 -15.04
C LYS A 108 -19.51 -6.80 -15.07
N THR A 109 -19.72 -6.04 -14.00
CA THR A 109 -20.87 -5.14 -13.85
C THR A 109 -20.71 -3.91 -14.73
N THR A 110 -19.53 -3.29 -14.71
CA THR A 110 -19.22 -2.10 -15.51
C THR A 110 -18.63 -2.41 -16.88
N GLN A 111 -18.28 -3.68 -17.14
CA GLN A 111 -17.53 -4.14 -18.31
C GLN A 111 -16.20 -3.40 -18.53
N SER A 112 -15.59 -2.91 -17.45
CA SER A 112 -14.32 -2.18 -17.49
C SER A 112 -13.15 -3.06 -17.10
N MET A 113 -11.98 -2.79 -17.67
CA MET A 113 -10.72 -3.43 -17.30
C MET A 113 -9.79 -2.40 -16.66
N ARG A 114 -9.16 -2.78 -15.54
CA ARG A 114 -8.13 -1.99 -14.87
C ARG A 114 -6.88 -2.83 -14.66
N GLN A 115 -5.73 -2.21 -14.90
CA GLN A 115 -4.44 -2.85 -14.65
C GLN A 115 -3.99 -2.56 -13.22
N ILE A 116 -3.57 -3.61 -12.51
CA ILE A 116 -3.07 -3.55 -11.14
C ILE A 116 -1.60 -3.95 -11.13
N LYS A 117 -0.73 -3.10 -10.59
CA LYS A 117 0.70 -3.37 -10.47
C LYS A 117 1.03 -3.78 -9.04
N MET A 118 1.58 -4.97 -8.87
CA MET A 118 1.98 -5.50 -7.57
C MET A 118 3.49 -5.64 -7.50
N PHE A 119 4.12 -4.83 -6.64
CA PHE A 119 5.55 -4.87 -6.35
C PHE A 119 5.78 -5.77 -5.14
N LYS A 120 6.34 -6.96 -5.36
CA LYS A 120 6.77 -7.85 -4.29
C LYS A 120 8.25 -7.62 -4.04
N THR A 121 8.60 -7.21 -2.83
CA THR A 121 9.99 -6.96 -2.43
C THR A 121 10.42 -7.80 -1.24
N ASN A 122 11.67 -8.25 -1.30
CA ASN A 122 12.34 -8.87 -0.16
C ASN A 122 13.08 -7.77 0.61
N VAL A 123 12.58 -7.43 1.78
CA VAL A 123 13.23 -6.56 2.75
C VAL A 123 14.35 -7.38 3.39
N LEU A 124 15.58 -7.10 2.95
CA LEU A 124 16.77 -7.85 3.38
C LEU A 124 17.16 -7.48 4.80
N GLU A 125 17.45 -6.21 5.05
CA GLU A 125 17.89 -5.68 6.34
C GLU A 125 17.57 -4.18 6.39
N SER A 126 17.40 -3.64 7.60
CA SER A 126 16.95 -2.26 7.83
C SER A 126 18.02 -1.22 7.45
N PRO A 127 17.69 -0.17 6.67
CA PRO A 127 16.59 -0.06 5.70
C PRO A 127 17.06 -0.40 4.27
N PRO A 128 16.26 -1.11 3.46
CA PRO A 128 16.60 -1.39 2.06
C PRO A 128 16.33 -0.16 1.18
N VAL A 129 17.10 0.91 1.39
CA VAL A 129 16.94 2.22 0.74
C VAL A 129 16.77 2.08 -0.77
N LYS A 130 17.60 1.27 -1.42
CA LYS A 130 17.53 1.05 -2.89
C LYS A 130 16.24 0.38 -3.35
N GLY A 131 15.69 -0.54 -2.55
CA GLY A 131 14.42 -1.21 -2.87
C GLY A 131 13.24 -0.25 -2.72
N ILE A 132 13.23 0.50 -1.62
CA ILE A 132 12.21 1.51 -1.34
C ILE A 132 12.23 2.62 -2.39
N CYS A 133 13.41 3.16 -2.76
CA CYS A 133 13.51 4.18 -3.81
C CYS A 133 12.91 3.72 -5.13
N HIS A 134 13.20 2.49 -5.58
CA HIS A 134 12.63 2.00 -6.85
C HIS A 134 11.10 1.84 -6.79
N ILE A 135 10.57 1.42 -5.63
CA ILE A 135 9.13 1.34 -5.40
C ILE A 135 8.51 2.74 -5.41
N LEU A 136 9.16 3.72 -4.76
CA LEU A 136 8.72 5.11 -4.72
C LEU A 136 8.77 5.78 -6.10
N ASP A 137 9.82 5.55 -6.88
CA ASP A 137 9.92 6.04 -8.27
C ASP A 137 8.74 5.53 -9.08
N LYS A 138 8.40 4.25 -8.95
CA LYS A 138 7.25 3.66 -9.64
C LYS A 138 5.91 4.11 -9.08
N ALA A 139 5.82 4.32 -7.77
CA ALA A 139 4.64 4.87 -7.14
C ALA A 139 4.37 6.31 -7.60
N SER A 140 5.43 7.09 -7.81
CA SER A 140 5.35 8.45 -8.34
C SER A 140 4.80 8.52 -9.77
N GLU A 141 4.84 7.44 -10.53
CA GLU A 141 4.24 7.44 -11.87
C GLU A 141 2.70 7.43 -11.81
N MET A 142 2.09 7.18 -10.65
CA MET A 142 0.64 7.01 -10.52
C MET A 142 0.00 8.17 -9.79
N ARG A 143 -0.69 9.00 -10.58
CA ARG A 143 -1.39 10.17 -10.06
C ARG A 143 -2.77 9.77 -9.55
N GLY A 144 -3.04 10.00 -8.27
CA GLY A 144 -4.40 10.03 -7.74
C GLY A 144 -4.97 8.72 -7.19
N ALA A 145 -4.41 7.56 -7.53
CA ALA A 145 -4.88 6.27 -7.01
C ALA A 145 -4.21 5.93 -5.67
N PRO A 146 -4.95 5.44 -4.65
CA PRO A 146 -4.36 5.02 -3.40
C PRO A 146 -3.44 3.80 -3.59
N VAL A 147 -2.38 3.74 -2.79
CA VAL A 147 -1.41 2.65 -2.79
C VAL A 147 -1.69 1.68 -1.64
N LEU A 148 -1.87 0.39 -1.95
CA LEU A 148 -2.07 -0.64 -0.94
C LEU A 148 -0.73 -1.24 -0.50
N ILE A 149 -0.35 -1.05 0.76
CA ILE A 149 0.85 -1.61 1.36
C ILE A 149 0.45 -2.87 2.14
N ILE A 150 1.14 -3.97 1.89
CA ILE A 150 0.93 -5.26 2.55
C ILE A 150 2.21 -5.65 3.27
N ASN A 151 2.10 -6.00 4.55
CA ASN A 151 3.23 -6.47 5.35
C ASN A 151 2.93 -7.87 5.92
N SER A 152 3.94 -8.75 5.91
CA SER A 152 3.81 -10.15 6.37
C SER A 152 3.66 -10.30 7.87
N LYS A 153 4.31 -9.45 8.68
CA LYS A 153 4.18 -9.43 10.16
C LYS A 153 4.42 -8.05 10.74
N MET A 154 3.81 -7.79 11.90
CA MET A 154 3.94 -6.60 12.78
C MET A 154 5.38 -6.07 13.03
N ALA A 155 6.42 -6.82 12.66
CA ALA A 155 7.79 -6.57 13.04
C ALA A 155 8.50 -5.47 12.23
N ASP A 156 7.92 -4.99 11.12
CA ASP A 156 8.50 -3.91 10.29
C ASP A 156 7.49 -2.78 9.98
N LEU A 157 6.64 -2.43 10.96
CA LEU A 157 5.75 -1.26 10.85
C LEU A 157 6.54 0.04 10.56
N SER A 158 7.80 0.12 11.00
CA SER A 158 8.70 1.24 10.70
C SER A 158 8.93 1.40 9.20
N VAL A 159 9.18 0.33 8.46
CA VAL A 159 9.38 0.38 7.00
C VAL A 159 8.08 0.78 6.29
N CYS A 160 6.94 0.26 6.75
CA CYS A 160 5.63 0.65 6.23
C CYS A 160 5.35 2.13 6.50
N GLY A 161 5.69 2.62 7.69
CA GLY A 161 5.57 4.03 8.09
C GLY A 161 6.43 4.94 7.23
N VAL A 162 7.72 4.64 7.08
CA VAL A 162 8.64 5.38 6.19
C VAL A 162 8.11 5.42 4.76
N LEU A 163 7.68 4.27 4.23
CA LEU A 163 7.11 4.19 2.88
C LEU A 163 5.84 5.04 2.75
N THR A 164 4.95 4.98 3.74
CA THR A 164 3.72 5.79 3.79
C THR A 164 4.05 7.28 3.76
N VAL A 165 5.01 7.72 4.59
CA VAL A 165 5.45 9.12 4.63
C VAL A 165 6.03 9.55 3.28
N CYS A 166 6.92 8.74 2.69
CA CYS A 166 7.49 9.04 1.38
C CYS A 166 6.41 9.14 0.28
N LEU A 167 5.41 8.25 0.28
CA LEU A 167 4.30 8.31 -0.67
C LEU A 167 3.46 9.59 -0.49
N ASN A 168 3.17 9.98 0.74
CA ASN A 168 2.45 11.23 1.04
C ASN A 168 3.25 12.46 0.59
N VAL A 169 4.57 12.47 0.79
CA VAL A 169 5.45 13.54 0.30
C VAL A 169 5.46 13.61 -1.22
N ILE A 170 5.58 12.47 -1.92
CA ILE A 170 5.53 12.42 -3.38
C ILE A 170 4.19 12.94 -3.89
N TYR A 171 3.09 12.49 -3.30
CA TYR A 171 1.76 12.94 -3.67
C TYR A 171 1.60 14.46 -3.49
N ALA A 172 2.04 15.00 -2.34
CA ALA A 172 2.02 16.42 -2.06
C ALA A 172 2.84 17.24 -3.05
N ILE A 173 4.03 16.75 -3.44
CA ILE A 173 4.86 17.38 -4.48
C ILE A 173 4.15 17.37 -5.83
N GLN A 174 3.49 16.26 -6.20
CA GLN A 174 2.79 16.14 -7.48
C GLN A 174 1.52 16.96 -7.58
N SER A 175 0.90 17.29 -6.45
CA SER A 175 -0.26 18.18 -6.37
C SER A 175 0.14 19.65 -6.17
N ASP A 176 1.43 19.99 -6.25
CA ASP A 176 1.97 21.33 -5.94
C ASP A 176 1.58 21.85 -4.53
N ASP A 177 1.31 20.93 -3.59
CA ASP A 177 0.90 21.23 -2.22
C ASP A 177 2.09 21.15 -1.26
N TYR A 178 2.95 22.16 -1.34
CA TYR A 178 4.15 22.24 -0.49
C TYR A 178 3.82 22.43 0.99
N GLU A 179 2.63 22.95 1.33
CA GLU A 179 2.18 23.06 2.71
C GLU A 179 1.88 21.68 3.30
N LEU A 180 1.19 20.81 2.55
CA LEU A 180 0.99 19.42 2.92
C LEU A 180 2.32 18.67 3.04
N CYS A 181 3.24 18.88 2.10
CA CYS A 181 4.58 18.28 2.16
C CYS A 181 5.30 18.64 3.48
N TYR A 182 5.29 19.92 3.85
CA TYR A 182 5.85 20.37 5.13
C TYR A 182 5.14 19.75 6.33
N LYS A 183 3.80 19.72 6.34
CA LYS A 183 3.00 19.12 7.43
C LYS A 183 3.28 17.63 7.61
N VAL A 184 3.35 16.87 6.52
CA VAL A 184 3.66 15.43 6.54
C VAL A 184 5.03 15.17 7.14
N ILE A 185 6.05 15.92 6.69
CA ILE A 185 7.42 15.79 7.22
C ILE A 185 7.49 16.21 8.68
N LYS A 186 6.89 17.36 9.03
CA LYS A 186 6.86 17.89 10.39
C LYS A 186 6.21 16.91 11.36
N HIS A 187 5.03 16.39 11.01
CA HIS A 187 4.31 15.42 11.84
C HIS A 187 5.15 14.14 12.08
N TYR A 188 5.78 13.60 11.04
CA TYR A 188 6.67 12.45 11.19
C TYR A 188 7.85 12.74 12.13
N LEU A 189 8.46 13.92 12.03
CA LEU A 189 9.58 14.31 12.90
C LEU A 189 9.13 14.52 14.36
N GLU A 190 7.98 15.16 14.58
CA GLU A 190 7.44 15.42 15.93
C GLU A 190 7.00 14.13 16.64
N ASP A 191 6.43 13.16 15.93
CA ASP A 191 6.03 11.85 16.47
C ASP A 191 7.23 10.92 16.74
N VAL A 192 8.30 10.99 15.94
CA VAL A 192 9.52 10.20 16.21
C VAL A 192 10.25 10.71 17.46
N HIS A 193 10.12 12.00 17.78
CA HIS A 193 10.69 12.59 18.99
C HIS A 193 9.93 12.24 20.27
N THR A 194 8.64 11.93 20.23
CA THR A 194 7.90 11.49 21.42
C THR A 194 8.20 10.04 21.79
N VAL A 195 8.42 9.15 20.81
CA VAL A 195 8.71 7.72 21.09
C VAL A 195 10.14 7.49 21.62
N THR A 196 11.08 8.41 21.39
CA THR A 196 12.47 8.25 21.83
C THR A 196 12.72 8.62 23.30
N TYR A 197 11.79 9.31 23.97
CA TYR A 197 11.92 9.66 25.39
C TYR A 197 11.25 8.66 26.34
N ASP A 198 10.29 7.86 25.89
CA ASP A 198 9.58 6.88 26.74
C ASP A 198 10.32 5.52 26.90
N PHE A 199 11.49 5.35 26.27
CA PHE A 199 12.34 4.15 26.40
C PHE A 199 13.63 4.40 27.22
N ILE A 200 13.75 5.56 27.86
CA ILE A 200 14.82 5.87 28.82
C ILE A 200 14.17 6.31 30.15
N GLU A 201 13.47 5.39 30.80
CA GLU A 201 13.32 5.33 32.27
C GLU A 201 13.43 3.88 32.75
#